data_AF-A0A381WXY1-F1
#
_entry.id   AF-A0A381WXY1-F1
#
_cell.length_a   1.000
_cell.length_b   1.000
_cell.length_c   1.000
_cell.angle_alpha   90.00
_cell.angle_beta   90.00
_cell.angle_gamma   90.00
#
_symmetry.space_group_name_H-M   'P 1'
#
loop_
_entity.id
_entity.type
_entity.pdbx_description
1 polymer ?
#
loop_
_entity_poly.entity_id
_entity_poly.type
_entity_poly.pdbx_seq_one_letter_code
_entity_poly.pdbx_strand_id
1 'polypeptide(L)'
;MHTPLCRHAEGEPTEYAAQAARVGLTEIGFTEHAPMPGDDFDDWRMLERDLDLYIEKIDQAAVENPSVTVRKSLEIDFVPGYEEWMRDLAKRCKWDYLIVSVHYLGGKWSFDHPNHRDSWNGRDINAAWAEYYELLRQSAALGVFDIIGHCDLIKVFGDKPSA
;
A
#
# COMPACT_ATOMS: atom_id res chain seq x y z
N MET A 1 7.11 -4.43 2.05
CA MET A 1 6.69 -5.27 3.19
C MET A 1 5.86 -4.42 4.13
N HIS A 2 4.97 -5.02 4.92
CA HIS A 2 4.11 -4.32 5.89
C HIS A 2 4.62 -4.48 7.32
N THR A 3 3.98 -3.76 8.25
CA THR A 3 4.23 -3.81 9.69
C THR A 3 2.91 -4.09 10.44
N PRO A 4 2.93 -4.35 11.76
CA PRO A 4 1.69 -4.55 12.51
C PRO A 4 0.75 -3.34 12.52
N LEU A 5 1.23 -2.16 12.10
CA LEU A 5 0.43 -0.95 12.02
C LEU A 5 -0.68 -1.02 10.96
N CYS A 6 -0.56 -1.88 9.92
CA CYS A 6 -1.69 -2.14 9.02
C CYS A 6 -2.80 -2.99 9.63
N ARG A 7 -2.61 -3.58 10.82
CA ARG A 7 -3.59 -4.42 11.53
C ARG A 7 -3.87 -5.79 10.92
N HIS A 8 -3.21 -6.15 9.82
CA HIS A 8 -3.26 -7.49 9.22
C HIS A 8 -1.89 -8.10 8.89
N ALA A 9 -0.81 -7.53 9.44
CA ALA A 9 0.52 -8.12 9.39
C ALA A 9 1.07 -8.34 10.81
N GLU A 10 2.02 -9.27 10.93
CA GLU A 10 2.69 -9.62 12.19
C GLU A 10 4.21 -9.49 12.03
N GLY A 11 4.90 -9.33 13.17
CA GLY A 11 6.35 -9.18 13.28
C GLY A 11 6.83 -7.73 13.17
N GLU A 12 7.83 -7.38 13.98
CA GLU A 12 8.38 -6.02 14.05
C GLU A 12 9.41 -5.75 12.93
N PRO A 13 9.58 -4.50 12.47
CA PRO A 13 10.55 -4.16 11.42
C PRO A 13 11.98 -4.63 11.70
N THR A 14 12.42 -4.60 12.95
CA THR A 14 13.73 -5.09 13.40
C THR A 14 13.85 -6.60 13.22
N GLU A 15 12.78 -7.38 13.43
CA GLU A 15 12.74 -8.83 13.24
C GLU A 15 12.83 -9.20 11.77
N TYR A 16 12.09 -8.49 10.90
CA TYR A 16 12.18 -8.64 9.45
C TYR A 16 13.59 -8.31 8.93
N ALA A 17 14.20 -7.22 9.41
CA ALA A 17 15.56 -6.85 9.03
C ALA A 17 16.61 -7.87 9.50
N ALA A 18 16.50 -8.37 10.72
CA ALA A 18 17.36 -9.44 11.22
C ALA A 18 17.19 -10.73 10.41
N GLN A 19 15.95 -11.07 10.03
CA GLN A 19 15.68 -12.22 9.19
C GLN A 19 16.25 -12.06 7.78
N ALA A 20 16.12 -10.88 7.18
CA ALA A 20 16.71 -10.54 5.89
C ALA A 20 18.22 -10.78 5.88
N ALA A 21 18.91 -10.33 6.94
CA ALA A 21 20.34 -10.58 7.12
C ALA A 21 20.67 -12.08 7.17
N ARG A 22 19.90 -12.86 7.92
CA ARG A 22 20.11 -14.32 8.05
C ARG A 22 19.96 -15.07 6.74
N VAL A 23 19.01 -14.66 5.89
CA VAL A 23 18.76 -15.31 4.59
C VAL A 23 19.63 -14.74 3.46
N GLY A 24 20.50 -13.77 3.76
CA GLY A 24 21.45 -13.19 2.80
C GLY A 24 20.87 -12.11 1.89
N LEU A 25 19.74 -11.49 2.25
CA LEU A 25 19.26 -10.30 1.56
C LEU A 25 20.09 -9.09 1.99
N THR A 26 20.47 -8.25 1.03
CA THR A 26 21.27 -7.05 1.26
C THR A 26 20.42 -5.78 1.37
N GLU A 27 19.17 -5.82 0.94
CA GLU A 27 18.26 -4.69 0.91
C GLU A 27 16.81 -5.14 1.03
N ILE A 28 16.03 -4.41 1.82
CA ILE A 28 14.60 -4.63 2.02
C ILE A 28 13.88 -3.28 2.10
N GLY A 29 12.57 -3.25 1.83
CA GLY A 29 11.76 -2.05 1.97
C GLY A 29 10.44 -2.27 2.70
N PHE A 30 10.17 -1.39 3.65
CA PHE A 30 8.88 -1.29 4.31
C PHE A 30 8.04 -0.26 3.56
N THR A 31 6.85 -0.69 3.14
CA THR A 31 5.93 -0.02 2.23
C THR A 31 4.55 -0.11 2.84
N GLU A 32 4.40 0.42 4.06
CA GLU A 32 3.16 0.25 4.81
C GLU A 32 1.95 0.84 4.08
N HIS A 33 0.77 0.27 4.26
CA HIS A 33 -0.48 0.88 3.78
C HIS A 33 -0.64 2.25 4.41
N ALA A 34 -0.55 3.28 3.57
CA ALA A 34 -0.55 4.66 3.99
C ALA A 34 -1.86 5.03 4.69
N PRO A 35 -1.84 5.95 5.67
CA PRO A 35 -3.06 6.45 6.27
C PRO A 35 -3.91 7.20 5.24
N MET A 36 -5.22 7.20 5.45
CA MET A 36 -6.16 8.09 4.77
C MET A 36 -6.43 9.32 5.64
N PRO A 37 -7.05 10.41 5.13
CA PRO A 37 -7.45 11.50 5.99
C PRO A 37 -8.48 11.03 6.99
N GLY A 38 -8.17 11.19 8.27
CA GLY A 38 -8.98 10.63 9.35
C GLY A 38 -8.72 9.14 9.58
N ASP A 39 -9.13 8.69 10.76
CA ASP A 39 -8.82 7.35 11.27
C ASP A 39 -9.98 6.34 11.12
N ASP A 40 -11.01 6.69 10.33
CA ASP A 40 -12.28 5.95 10.19
C ASP A 40 -12.56 5.45 8.77
N PHE A 41 -11.56 5.45 7.88
CA PHE A 41 -11.73 5.05 6.48
C PHE A 41 -11.93 3.52 6.31
N ASP A 42 -11.04 2.71 6.89
CA ASP A 42 -11.07 1.24 6.87
C ASP A 42 -10.30 0.66 8.08
N ASP A 43 -10.15 -0.66 8.13
CA ASP A 43 -9.50 -1.39 9.22
C ASP A 43 -8.21 -2.14 8.87
N TRP A 44 -7.62 -1.89 7.70
CA TRP A 44 -6.45 -2.61 7.18
C TRP A 44 -5.28 -1.67 6.80
N ARG A 45 -5.23 -0.48 7.40
CA ARG A 45 -4.11 0.46 7.25
C ARG A 45 -3.65 1.04 8.57
N MET A 46 -2.49 1.67 8.53
CA MET A 46 -1.99 2.50 9.61
C MET A 46 -2.86 3.74 9.78
N LEU A 47 -3.03 4.19 11.03
CA LEU A 47 -3.72 5.45 11.33
C LEU A 47 -2.85 6.65 11.06
N GLU A 48 -3.45 7.80 10.79
CA GLU A 48 -2.69 9.04 10.52
C GLU A 48 -1.77 9.37 11.69
N ARG A 49 -2.30 9.25 12.91
CA ARG A 49 -1.56 9.50 14.16
C ARG A 49 -0.38 8.56 14.42
N ASP A 50 -0.33 7.41 13.74
CA ASP A 50 0.70 6.39 13.93
C ASP A 50 1.84 6.54 12.90
N LEU A 51 1.75 7.49 11.95
CA LEU A 51 2.76 7.70 10.90
C LEU A 51 4.16 7.99 11.48
N ASP A 52 4.25 8.81 12.52
CA ASP A 52 5.54 9.13 13.14
C ASP A 52 6.14 7.90 13.84
N LEU A 53 5.30 7.08 14.48
CA LEU A 53 5.72 5.81 15.10
C LEU A 53 6.23 4.81 14.05
N TYR A 54 5.58 4.74 12.89
CA TYR A 54 6.06 3.94 11.76
C TYR A 54 7.46 4.36 11.33
N ILE A 55 7.65 5.66 11.09
CA ILE A 55 8.95 6.23 10.67
C ILE A 55 10.04 5.87 11.68
N GLU A 56 9.77 6.03 12.98
CA GLU A 56 10.69 5.69 14.06
C GLU A 56 11.05 4.19 14.06
N LYS A 57 10.06 3.31 13.94
CA LYS A 57 10.28 1.86 13.90
C LYS A 57 11.17 1.43 12.72
N ILE A 58 10.99 2.03 11.53
CA ILE A 58 11.82 1.71 10.37
C ILE A 58 13.25 2.25 10.55
N ASP A 59 13.41 3.45 11.10
CA ASP A 59 14.73 3.99 11.40
C ASP A 59 15.48 3.13 12.42
N GLN A 60 14.78 2.65 13.46
CA GLN A 60 15.36 1.74 14.43
C GLN A 60 15.81 0.42 13.78
N ALA A 61 15.01 -0.15 12.88
CA ALA A 61 15.38 -1.35 12.14
C ALA A 61 16.65 -1.16 11.29
N ALA A 62 16.81 0.00 10.65
CA ALA A 62 18.00 0.36 9.90
C ALA A 62 19.26 0.46 10.79
N VAL A 63 19.12 1.08 11.98
CA VAL A 63 20.22 1.23 12.95
C VAL A 63 20.65 -0.11 13.54
N GLU A 64 19.71 -0.98 13.88
CA GLU A 64 20.00 -2.28 14.52
C GLU A 64 20.54 -3.33 13.54
N ASN A 65 20.28 -3.17 12.23
CA ASN A 65 20.65 -4.15 11.22
C ASN A 65 21.51 -3.53 10.11
N PRO A 66 22.72 -3.00 10.43
CA PRO A 66 23.54 -2.25 9.47
C PRO A 66 24.07 -3.08 8.30
N SER A 67 23.97 -4.42 8.34
CA SER A 67 24.32 -5.29 7.22
C SER A 67 23.23 -5.38 6.14
N VAL A 68 22.04 -4.80 6.37
CA VAL A 68 20.92 -4.77 5.44
C VAL A 68 20.51 -3.32 5.21
N THR A 69 20.42 -2.90 3.95
CA THR A 69 19.84 -1.60 3.63
C THR A 69 18.34 -1.66 3.87
N VAL A 70 17.85 -0.93 4.87
CA VAL A 70 16.42 -0.83 5.18
C VAL A 70 15.86 0.43 4.55
N ARG A 71 14.94 0.27 3.60
CA ARG A 71 14.25 1.37 2.89
C ARG A 71 12.93 1.71 3.56
N LYS A 72 12.66 3.01 3.62
CA LYS A 72 11.45 3.60 4.17
C LYS A 72 10.57 4.11 3.04
N SER A 73 9.37 3.57 2.95
CA SER A 73 8.40 3.86 1.89
C SER A 73 6.98 3.77 2.43
N LEU A 74 6.01 4.11 1.58
CA LEU A 74 4.59 3.86 1.79
C LEU A 74 4.01 3.22 0.52
N GLU A 75 3.01 2.38 0.72
CA GLU A 75 2.05 2.00 -0.32
C GLU A 75 0.82 2.90 -0.18
N ILE A 76 0.63 3.81 -1.13
CA ILE A 76 -0.42 4.82 -1.11
C ILE A 76 -1.55 4.37 -2.02
N ASP A 77 -2.77 4.35 -1.48
CA ASP A 77 -3.98 4.13 -2.27
C ASP A 77 -4.26 5.31 -3.19
N PHE A 78 -4.45 5.05 -4.47
CA PHE A 78 -5.07 6.01 -5.37
C PHE A 78 -6.58 5.95 -5.24
N VAL A 79 -7.14 6.94 -4.55
CA VAL A 79 -8.58 7.20 -4.47
C VAL A 79 -8.86 8.58 -5.07
N PRO A 80 -9.64 8.69 -6.16
CA PRO A 80 -10.00 9.98 -6.75
C PRO A 80 -10.60 10.94 -5.72
N GLY A 81 -10.16 12.20 -5.74
CA GLY A 81 -10.56 13.22 -4.77
C GLY A 81 -9.63 13.35 -3.55
N TYR A 82 -8.65 12.45 -3.39
CA TYR A 82 -7.64 12.49 -2.32
C TYR A 82 -6.24 12.88 -2.82
N GLU A 83 -6.13 13.49 -4.01
CA GLU A 83 -4.84 13.81 -4.64
C GLU A 83 -3.99 14.76 -3.80
N GLU A 84 -4.62 15.74 -3.13
CA GLU A 84 -3.91 16.66 -2.23
C GLU A 84 -3.34 15.91 -1.03
N TRP A 85 -4.11 15.01 -0.43
CA TRP A 85 -3.66 14.15 0.67
C TRP A 85 -2.46 13.29 0.25
N MET A 86 -2.53 12.63 -0.90
CA MET A 86 -1.42 11.83 -1.44
C MET A 86 -0.15 12.68 -1.64
N ARG A 87 -0.30 13.91 -2.17
CA ARG A 87 0.81 14.85 -2.35
C ARG A 87 1.38 15.33 -1.02
N ASP A 88 0.56 15.44 0.02
CA ASP A 88 1.03 15.85 1.34
C ASP A 88 1.73 14.72 2.07
N LEU A 89 1.24 13.49 2.00
CA LEU A 89 1.95 12.29 2.49
C LEU A 89 3.35 12.17 1.87
N ALA A 90 3.46 12.41 0.56
CA ALA A 90 4.74 12.38 -0.14
C ALA A 90 5.78 13.40 0.39
N LYS A 91 5.34 14.43 1.12
CA LYS A 91 6.19 15.47 1.72
C LYS A 91 6.44 15.26 3.22
N ARG A 92 5.72 14.36 3.90
CA ARG A 92 5.82 14.16 5.36
C ARG A 92 7.14 13.57 5.81
N CYS A 93 7.76 12.76 4.96
CA CYS A 93 9.07 12.16 5.22
C CYS A 93 9.92 12.24 3.95
N LYS A 94 11.24 12.12 4.11
CA LYS A 94 12.12 11.83 2.97
C LYS A 94 12.03 10.34 2.68
N TRP A 95 11.00 9.94 1.93
CA TRP A 95 10.80 8.56 1.48
C TRP A 95 11.92 8.12 0.53
N ASP A 96 12.33 6.87 0.62
CA ASP A 96 13.28 6.27 -0.35
C ASP A 96 12.61 6.02 -1.70
N TYR A 97 11.33 5.65 -1.68
CA TYR A 97 10.45 5.51 -2.83
C TYR A 97 8.99 5.52 -2.35
N LEU A 98 8.04 5.68 -3.25
CA LEU A 98 6.60 5.55 -2.99
C LEU A 98 5.95 4.62 -4.00
N ILE A 99 5.12 3.69 -3.50
CA ILE A 99 4.26 2.84 -4.31
C ILE A 99 2.87 3.49 -4.36
N VAL A 100 2.23 3.45 -5.53
CA VAL A 100 0.79 3.70 -5.63
C VAL A 100 0.04 2.44 -6.07
N SER A 101 -1.04 2.15 -5.37
CA SER A 101 -1.87 0.97 -5.61
C SER A 101 -3.34 1.36 -5.76
N VAL A 102 -4.11 0.51 -6.45
CA VAL A 102 -5.57 0.67 -6.58
C VAL A 102 -6.22 -0.51 -5.89
N HIS A 103 -6.85 -0.27 -4.73
CA HIS A 103 -7.60 -1.27 -3.98
C HIS A 103 -9.11 -0.98 -3.96
N TYR A 104 -9.50 0.22 -4.41
CA TYR A 104 -10.88 0.71 -4.35
C TYR A 104 -11.44 1.01 -5.73
N LEU A 105 -12.64 0.50 -6.00
CA LEU A 105 -13.48 0.90 -7.13
C LEU A 105 -14.72 1.65 -6.62
N GLY A 106 -15.32 2.51 -7.43
CA GLY A 106 -16.48 3.32 -7.05
C GLY A 106 -16.27 4.14 -5.77
N GLY A 107 -15.01 4.50 -5.47
CA GLY A 107 -14.58 5.29 -4.31
C GLY A 107 -14.51 4.55 -2.96
N LYS A 108 -15.19 3.42 -2.78
CA LYS A 108 -15.22 2.70 -1.48
C LYS A 108 -15.33 1.18 -1.56
N TRP A 109 -15.53 0.64 -2.75
CA TRP A 109 -15.61 -0.80 -2.91
C TRP A 109 -14.20 -1.38 -2.92
N SER A 110 -13.77 -1.89 -1.75
CA SER A 110 -12.54 -2.69 -1.63
C SER A 110 -12.77 -4.05 -2.29
N PHE A 111 -12.33 -4.18 -3.54
CA PHE A 111 -12.65 -5.32 -4.39
C PHE A 111 -11.76 -6.53 -4.13
N ASP A 112 -10.62 -6.33 -3.48
CA ASP A 112 -9.56 -7.29 -3.21
C ASP A 112 -9.58 -7.85 -1.79
N HIS A 113 -10.43 -7.29 -0.92
CA HIS A 113 -10.52 -7.73 0.47
C HIS A 113 -11.13 -9.14 0.57
N PRO A 114 -10.43 -10.11 1.19
CA PRO A 114 -10.82 -11.53 1.18
C PRO A 114 -12.17 -11.79 1.84
N ASN A 115 -12.54 -11.00 2.86
CA ASN A 115 -13.84 -11.15 3.53
C ASN A 115 -14.99 -10.48 2.77
N HIS A 116 -14.71 -9.78 1.67
CA HIS A 116 -15.71 -9.06 0.87
C HIS A 116 -15.97 -9.72 -0.48
N ARG A 117 -15.74 -11.04 -0.63
CA ARG A 117 -15.98 -11.73 -1.90
C ARG A 117 -17.40 -11.53 -2.44
N ASP A 118 -18.39 -11.56 -1.57
CA ASP A 118 -19.81 -11.36 -1.93
C ASP A 118 -20.11 -9.98 -2.52
N SER A 119 -19.23 -8.99 -2.30
CA SER A 119 -19.37 -7.65 -2.88
C SER A 119 -19.30 -7.62 -4.40
N TRP A 120 -18.78 -8.67 -5.02
CA TRP A 120 -18.75 -8.85 -6.47
C TRP A 120 -20.10 -9.28 -7.07
N ASN A 121 -21.02 -9.81 -6.26
CA ASN A 121 -22.29 -10.35 -6.74
C ASN A 121 -23.10 -9.28 -7.47
N GLY A 122 -23.50 -9.57 -8.72
CA GLY A 122 -24.29 -8.68 -9.55
C GLY A 122 -23.53 -7.50 -10.17
N ARG A 123 -22.21 -7.42 -10.00
CA ARG A 123 -21.38 -6.41 -10.67
C ARG A 123 -20.99 -6.86 -12.08
N ASP A 124 -20.82 -5.88 -12.96
CA ASP A 124 -20.26 -6.10 -14.29
C ASP A 124 -18.73 -6.20 -14.19
N ILE A 125 -18.20 -7.39 -14.49
CA ILE A 125 -16.77 -7.67 -14.43
C ILE A 125 -16.01 -6.82 -15.45
N ASN A 126 -16.52 -6.63 -16.67
CA ASN A 126 -15.85 -5.83 -17.68
C ASN A 126 -15.75 -4.37 -17.24
N ALA A 127 -16.82 -3.83 -16.64
CA ALA A 127 -16.83 -2.47 -16.13
C ALA A 127 -15.83 -2.29 -14.97
N ALA A 128 -15.75 -3.27 -14.05
CA ALA A 128 -14.78 -3.22 -12.95
C ALA A 128 -13.33 -3.24 -13.45
N TRP A 129 -13.02 -4.08 -14.45
CA TRP A 129 -11.71 -4.12 -15.09
C TRP A 129 -11.37 -2.81 -15.82
N ALA A 130 -12.33 -2.23 -16.55
CA ALA A 130 -12.14 -0.96 -17.23
C ALA A 130 -11.88 0.19 -16.24
N GLU A 131 -12.65 0.25 -15.15
CA GLU A 131 -12.47 1.24 -14.08
C GLU A 131 -11.09 1.08 -13.41
N TYR A 132 -10.71 -0.15 -13.06
CA TYR A 132 -9.41 -0.43 -12.44
C TYR A 132 -8.22 0.10 -13.26
N TYR A 133 -8.20 -0.18 -14.56
CA TYR A 133 -7.13 0.30 -15.43
C TYR A 133 -7.17 1.80 -15.69
N GLU A 134 -8.36 2.41 -15.69
CA GLU A 134 -8.48 3.86 -15.77
C GLU A 134 -7.91 4.53 -14.50
N LEU A 135 -8.17 3.97 -13.32
CA LEU A 135 -7.58 4.45 -12.06
C LEU A 135 -6.06 4.28 -12.03
N LEU A 136 -5.52 3.15 -12.53
CA LEU A 136 -4.07 2.98 -12.69
C LEU A 136 -3.46 4.02 -13.65
N ARG A 137 -4.16 4.33 -14.74
CA ARG A 137 -3.71 5.37 -15.69
C ARG A 137 -3.69 6.74 -15.03
N GLN A 138 -4.71 7.07 -14.24
CA GLN A 138 -4.78 8.34 -13.50
C GLN A 138 -3.71 8.42 -12.42
N SER A 139 -3.48 7.35 -11.65
CA SER A 139 -2.46 7.32 -10.61
C SER A 139 -1.06 7.53 -11.18
N ALA A 140 -0.74 6.88 -12.30
CA ALA A 140 0.52 7.07 -13.02
C ALA A 140 0.71 8.52 -13.53
N ALA A 141 -0.38 9.19 -13.92
CA ALA A 141 -0.34 10.55 -14.43
C ALA A 141 -0.12 11.62 -13.34
N LEU A 142 -0.27 11.29 -12.05
CA LEU A 142 -0.10 12.27 -10.97
C LEU A 142 1.34 12.77 -10.80
N GLY A 143 2.33 11.96 -11.22
CA GLY A 143 3.76 12.28 -11.14
C GLY A 143 4.29 12.38 -9.70
N VAL A 144 3.63 11.70 -8.75
CA VAL A 144 3.98 11.72 -7.31
C VAL A 144 4.75 10.47 -6.88
N PHE A 145 4.52 9.34 -7.56
CA PHE A 145 4.95 8.02 -7.13
C PHE A 145 6.02 7.44 -8.04
N ASP A 146 6.83 6.54 -7.51
CA ASP A 146 7.94 5.91 -8.22
C ASP A 146 7.54 4.57 -8.86
N ILE A 147 6.59 3.86 -8.24
CA ILE A 147 6.22 2.48 -8.59
C ILE A 147 4.70 2.34 -8.60
N ILE A 148 4.17 1.65 -9.63
CA ILE A 148 2.79 1.15 -9.62
C ILE A 148 2.75 -0.23 -8.95
N GLY A 149 1.95 -0.38 -7.90
CA GLY A 149 1.73 -1.64 -7.19
C GLY A 149 0.84 -2.58 -8.01
N HIS A 150 1.11 -3.89 -7.90
CA HIS A 150 0.38 -5.02 -8.49
C HIS A 150 -0.64 -4.63 -9.59
N CYS A 151 -0.15 -4.28 -10.78
CA CYS A 151 -0.91 -3.64 -11.87
C CYS A 151 -2.07 -4.46 -12.45
N ASP A 152 -2.33 -5.65 -11.93
CA ASP A 152 -3.40 -6.53 -12.36
C ASP A 152 -4.17 -7.14 -11.17
N LEU A 153 -4.17 -6.46 -10.02
CA LEU A 153 -4.81 -6.92 -8.78
C LEU A 153 -6.29 -7.23 -8.94
N ILE A 154 -7.00 -6.57 -9.87
CA ILE A 154 -8.42 -6.83 -10.15
C ILE A 154 -8.73 -8.31 -10.44
N LYS A 155 -7.73 -9.12 -10.81
CA LYS A 155 -7.85 -10.57 -11.03
C LYS A 155 -7.76 -11.42 -9.76
N VAL A 156 -7.56 -10.85 -8.57
CA VAL A 156 -7.14 -11.56 -7.34
C VAL A 156 -8.04 -12.75 -6.97
N PHE A 157 -9.35 -12.65 -7.23
CA PHE A 157 -10.31 -13.73 -6.98
C PHE A 157 -10.64 -14.59 -8.21
N GLY A 158 -9.94 -14.39 -9.32
CA GLY A 158 -10.11 -15.14 -10.57
C GLY A 158 -11.24 -14.66 -11.47
N ASP A 159 -11.90 -13.54 -11.15
CA ASP A 159 -12.91 -12.91 -12.01
C ASP A 159 -12.25 -12.32 -13.26
N LYS A 160 -12.58 -12.88 -14.43
CA LYS A 160 -11.97 -12.52 -15.72
C LYS A 160 -12.96 -11.74 -16.58
N PRO A 161 -12.50 -10.74 -17.34
CA PRO A 161 -13.33 -10.04 -18.31
C PRO A 161 -13.73 -11.02 -19.43
N SER A 162 -14.82 -10.71 -20.13
CA SER A 162 -15.19 -11.46 -21.33
C SER A 162 -14.14 -11.25 -22.43
N ALA A 163 -13.86 -12.30 -23.19
CA ALA A 163 -12.96 -12.26 -24.34
C ALA A 163 -13.51 -11.42 -25.50
#